data_AF-A0A8X6F5I4-F1
#
_entry.id   AF-A0A8X6F5I4-F1
#
_cell.length_a   1.000
_cell.length_b   1.000
_cell.length_c   1.000
_cell.angle_alpha   90.00
_cell.angle_beta   90.00
_cell.angle_gamma   90.00
#
_symmetry.space_group_name_H-M   'P 1'
#
loop_
_entity.id
_entity.type
_entity.pdbx_description
1 polymer ?
#
loop_
_entity_poly.entity_id
_entity_poly.type
_entity_poly.pdbx_seq_one_letter_code
_entity_poly.pdbx_strand_id
1 'polypeptide(L)'
;MPQSIRDKVDEYMNCEDIAMNFLVSHITRKPPLKVTSRWTFRCPGCPVSLSEEDSHFQERHRCIDHFTQVYGYMPMLNTHFRADSVLFKTRIPHDKLDARSQCKICTDCGH
;
A
#
# COMPACT_ATOMS: atom_id res chain seq x y z
N MET A 1 9.83 -10.03 -9.18
CA MET A 1 9.84 -8.62 -9.65
C MET A 1 11.15 -8.38 -10.40
N PRO A 2 11.12 -7.78 -11.60
CA PRO A 2 12.34 -7.42 -12.35
C PRO A 2 13.25 -6.49 -11.53
N GLN A 3 14.57 -6.58 -11.74
CA GLN A 3 15.53 -5.76 -10.99
C GLN A 3 15.34 -4.27 -11.24
N SER A 4 15.06 -3.87 -12.49
CA SER A 4 14.80 -2.49 -12.88
C SER A 4 13.66 -1.82 -12.10
N ILE A 5 12.65 -2.59 -11.67
CA ILE A 5 11.55 -2.06 -10.85
C ILE A 5 12.02 -1.80 -9.42
N ARG A 6 12.86 -2.69 -8.86
CA ARG A 6 13.42 -2.52 -7.51
C ARG A 6 14.33 -1.31 -7.46
N ASP A 7 15.24 -1.19 -8.45
CA ASP A 7 16.17 -0.07 -8.54
C ASP A 7 15.40 1.27 -8.64
N LYS A 8 14.25 1.29 -9.33
CA LYS A 8 13.42 2.50 -9.47
C LYS A 8 12.63 2.86 -8.21
N VAL A 9 12.18 1.86 -7.45
CA VAL A 9 11.53 2.06 -6.14
C VAL A 9 12.55 2.61 -5.14
N ASP A 10 13.78 2.08 -5.16
CA ASP A 10 14.87 2.55 -4.30
C ASP A 10 15.34 3.97 -4.69
N GLU A 11 15.36 4.31 -5.99
CA GLU A 11 15.71 5.64 -6.51
C GLU A 11 14.70 6.72 -6.08
N TYR A 12 13.40 6.41 -6.14
CA TYR A 12 12.35 7.37 -5.79
C TYR A 12 11.92 7.32 -4.32
N MET A 13 12.38 6.32 -3.55
CA MET A 13 11.93 6.07 -2.18
C MET A 13 10.39 6.08 -2.06
N ASN A 14 9.71 5.66 -3.13
CA ASN A 14 8.26 5.79 -3.35
C ASN A 14 7.82 4.68 -4.32
N CYS A 15 6.51 4.46 -4.43
CA CYS A 15 5.88 3.51 -5.36
C CYS A 15 6.08 2.01 -5.04
N GLU A 16 6.52 1.66 -3.83
CA GLU A 16 6.63 0.27 -3.37
C GLU A 16 5.27 -0.43 -3.36
N ASP A 17 4.22 0.30 -2.98
CA ASP A 17 2.83 -0.15 -2.99
C ASP A 17 2.33 -0.42 -4.42
N ILE A 18 2.66 0.46 -5.37
CA ILE A 18 2.32 0.32 -6.79
C ILE A 18 3.08 -0.88 -7.39
N ALA A 19 4.37 -1.01 -7.13
CA ALA A 19 5.19 -2.11 -7.63
C ALA A 19 4.65 -3.47 -7.16
N MET A 20 4.25 -3.57 -5.89
CA MET A 20 3.61 -4.77 -5.35
C MET A 20 2.25 -5.05 -6.01
N ASN A 21 1.41 -4.03 -6.23
CA ASN A 21 0.15 -4.20 -6.94
C ASN A 21 0.33 -4.68 -8.40
N PHE A 22 1.34 -4.17 -9.11
CA PHE A 22 1.71 -4.64 -10.45
C PHE A 22 2.13 -6.10 -10.43
N LEU A 23 3.00 -6.49 -9.48
CA LEU A 23 3.47 -7.87 -9.34
C LEU A 23 2.31 -8.83 -9.07
N VAL A 24 1.44 -8.51 -8.10
CA VAL A 24 0.29 -9.35 -7.74
C VAL A 24 -0.69 -9.47 -8.91
N SER A 25 -0.99 -8.36 -9.60
CA SER A 25 -1.91 -8.37 -10.74
C SER A 25 -1.32 -9.16 -11.92
N HIS A 26 -0.01 -9.04 -12.16
CA HIS A 26 0.72 -9.79 -13.20
C HIS A 26 0.68 -11.31 -12.93
N ILE A 27 0.93 -11.73 -11.69
CA ILE A 27 0.95 -13.15 -11.30
C ILE A 27 -0.46 -13.74 -11.26
N THR A 28 -1.39 -13.07 -10.58
CA THR A 28 -2.72 -13.64 -10.29
C THR A 28 -3.73 -13.41 -11.41
N ARG A 29 -3.45 -12.47 -12.33
CA ARG A 29 -4.37 -12.01 -13.38
C ARG A 29 -5.73 -11.56 -12.83
N LYS A 30 -5.76 -11.14 -11.56
CA LYS A 30 -6.94 -10.63 -10.86
C LYS A 30 -6.76 -9.14 -10.57
N PRO A 31 -7.86 -8.37 -10.50
CA PRO A 31 -7.78 -6.97 -10.11
C PRO A 31 -7.31 -6.83 -8.65
N PRO A 32 -6.64 -5.71 -8.31
CA PRO A 32 -6.25 -5.40 -6.93
C PRO A 32 -7.49 -5.25 -6.03
N LEU A 33 -7.45 -5.84 -4.83
CA LEU A 33 -8.58 -5.84 -3.91
C LEU A 33 -8.59 -4.56 -3.06
N LYS A 34 -9.66 -3.75 -3.18
CA LYS A 34 -9.89 -2.62 -2.28
C LYS A 34 -10.51 -3.12 -0.97
N VAL A 35 -9.79 -2.97 0.14
CA VAL A 35 -10.30 -3.27 1.49
C VAL A 35 -10.61 -1.99 2.25
N THR A 36 -11.55 -2.04 3.18
CA THR A 36 -11.72 -0.99 4.18
C THR A 36 -10.49 -0.88 5.07
N SER A 37 -9.97 0.34 5.25
CA SER A 37 -8.92 0.54 6.25
C SER A 37 -9.50 0.24 7.63
N ARG A 38 -8.77 -0.59 8.37
CA ARG A 38 -8.93 -0.72 9.81
C ARG A 38 -8.21 0.48 10.42
N TRP A 39 -8.86 1.18 11.35
CA TRP A 39 -8.31 2.17 12.29
C TRP A 39 -6.91 2.69 11.94
N THR A 40 -6.82 3.88 11.35
CA THR A 40 -5.53 4.53 11.13
C THR A 40 -4.89 4.83 12.49
N PHE A 41 -3.79 4.16 12.79
CA PHE A 41 -2.97 4.50 13.95
C PHE A 41 -2.30 5.84 13.65
N ARG A 42 -2.92 6.94 14.07
CA ARG A 42 -2.29 8.26 13.98
C ARG A 42 -1.21 8.32 15.06
N CYS A 43 0.04 8.21 14.66
CA CYS A 43 1.19 8.49 15.52
C CYS A 43 1.24 10.02 15.78
N PRO A 44 1.01 10.50 17.01
CA PRO A 44 0.92 11.94 17.29
C PRO A 44 2.24 12.71 17.16
N GLY A 45 3.38 12.00 17.08
CA GLY A 45 4.73 12.59 17.02
C GLY A 45 5.56 12.16 15.81
N CYS A 46 4.95 11.48 14.84
CA CYS A 46 5.64 11.12 13.61
C CYS A 46 5.62 12.33 12.66
N PRO A 47 6.73 12.64 11.96
CA PRO A 47 6.75 13.70 10.96
C PRO A 47 5.64 13.46 9.93
N VAL A 48 5.06 14.56 9.43
CA VAL A 48 4.02 14.54 8.40
C VAL A 48 4.42 13.58 7.27
N SER A 49 3.48 12.71 6.91
CA SER A 49 3.70 11.66 5.92
C SER A 49 4.20 12.27 4.61
N LEU A 50 5.13 11.59 3.94
CA LEU A 50 5.60 11.86 2.56
C LEU A 50 4.46 12.02 1.51
N SER A 51 3.22 11.79 1.94
CA SER A 51 1.97 11.90 1.19
C SER A 51 1.38 13.31 1.07
N GLU A 52 1.93 14.32 1.76
CA GLU A 52 1.38 15.69 1.77
C GLU A 52 1.99 16.64 0.72
N GLU A 53 3.02 16.23 -0.01
CA GLU A 53 3.61 17.05 -1.09
C GLU A 53 2.87 16.84 -2.42
N ASP A 54 2.49 17.93 -3.10
CA ASP A 54 1.79 17.91 -4.40
C ASP A 54 2.58 17.20 -5.53
N SER A 55 3.91 17.07 -5.37
CA SER A 55 4.81 16.30 -6.26
C SER A 55 4.50 14.80 -6.25
N HIS A 56 3.95 14.27 -5.16
CA HIS A 56 3.71 12.84 -4.92
C HIS A 56 2.79 12.20 -5.99
N PHE A 57 1.80 12.93 -6.50
CA PHE A 57 0.91 12.41 -7.54
C PHE A 57 1.59 12.30 -8.91
N GLN A 58 2.50 13.21 -9.23
CA GLN A 58 3.24 13.20 -10.49
C GLN A 58 4.27 12.06 -10.49
N GLU A 59 4.92 11.83 -9.35
CA GLU A 59 5.85 10.72 -9.16
C GLU A 59 5.16 9.36 -9.33
N ARG A 60 3.99 9.17 -8.71
CA ARG A 60 3.20 7.95 -8.86
C ARG A 60 2.79 7.67 -10.30
N HIS A 61 2.44 8.71 -11.07
CA HIS A 61 2.13 8.56 -12.49
C HIS A 61 3.35 8.06 -13.27
N ARG A 62 4.53 8.64 -13.05
CA ARG A 62 5.79 8.21 -13.68
C ARG A 62 6.15 6.76 -13.34
N CYS A 63 5.93 6.33 -12.11
CA CYS A 63 6.13 4.92 -11.70
C CYS A 63 5.24 3.96 -12.50
N ILE A 64 3.96 4.28 -12.68
CA ILE A 64 3.01 3.46 -13.45
C ILE A 64 3.46 3.34 -14.91
N ASP A 65 3.86 4.45 -15.53
CA ASP A 65 4.33 4.46 -16.91
C ASP A 65 5.59 3.61 -17.08
N HIS A 66 6.57 3.77 -16.18
CA HIS A 66 7.80 2.99 -16.20
C HIS A 66 7.52 1.49 -16.01
N PHE A 67 6.68 1.10 -15.05
CA PHE A 67 6.37 -0.31 -14.81
C PHE A 67 5.62 -0.94 -15.97
N THR A 68 4.74 -0.18 -16.63
CA THR A 68 4.04 -0.64 -17.84
C THR A 68 5.03 -0.93 -18.97
N GLN A 69 6.06 -0.09 -19.14
CA GLN A 69 7.14 -0.33 -20.11
C GLN A 69 7.97 -1.57 -19.75
N VAL A 70 8.31 -1.77 -18.47
CA VAL A 70 9.10 -2.93 -18.03
C VAL A 70 8.33 -4.25 -18.19
N TYR A 71 7.04 -4.29 -17.88
CA TYR A 71 6.22 -5.48 -18.04
C TYR A 71 5.74 -5.69 -19.49
N GLY A 72 5.82 -4.66 -20.35
CA GLY A 72 5.39 -4.69 -21.75
C GLY A 72 3.87 -4.61 -21.96
N TYR A 73 3.08 -4.48 -20.89
CA TYR A 73 1.63 -4.28 -20.91
C TYR A 73 1.16 -3.75 -19.56
N MET A 74 -0.09 -3.26 -19.49
CA MET A 74 -0.71 -2.76 -18.26
C MET A 74 -1.36 -3.91 -17.47
N PRO A 75 -0.81 -4.38 -16.32
CA PRO A 75 -1.36 -5.51 -15.60
C PRO A 75 -2.50 -5.14 -14.64
N MET A 76 -2.62 -3.86 -14.25
CA MET A 76 -3.68 -3.43 -13.32
C MET A 76 -5.04 -3.42 -14.02
N LEU A 77 -6.04 -4.01 -13.36
CA LEU A 77 -7.42 -4.08 -13.83
C LEU A 77 -8.33 -3.24 -12.94
N ASN A 78 -9.29 -2.55 -13.54
CA ASN A 78 -10.31 -1.82 -12.78
C ASN A 78 -11.23 -2.78 -12.05
N THR A 79 -11.58 -2.43 -10.80
CA THR A 79 -12.58 -3.15 -10.02
C THR A 79 -13.43 -2.18 -9.22
N HIS A 80 -14.71 -2.52 -9.09
CA HIS A 80 -15.66 -1.82 -8.21
C HIS A 80 -15.93 -2.61 -6.92
N PHE A 81 -15.33 -3.80 -6.78
CA PHE A 81 -15.54 -4.66 -5.64
C PHE A 81 -14.71 -4.19 -4.44
N ARG A 82 -15.38 -4.08 -3.28
CA ARG A 82 -14.78 -3.71 -2.00
C ARG A 82 -15.04 -4.82 -0.99
N ALA A 83 -13.98 -5.33 -0.38
CA ALA A 83 -14.09 -6.31 0.69
C ALA A 83 -14.04 -5.60 2.04
N ASP A 84 -15.13 -5.69 2.78
CA ASP A 84 -15.23 -5.15 4.13
C ASP A 84 -15.07 -6.27 5.16
N SER A 85 -14.25 -6.01 6.18
CA SER A 85 -14.15 -6.95 7.30
C SER A 85 -15.48 -7.03 8.05
N VAL A 86 -15.78 -8.19 8.66
CA VAL A 86 -16.98 -8.37 9.51
C VAL A 86 -17.06 -7.29 10.62
N LEU A 87 -15.90 -6.77 11.05
CA LEU A 87 -15.77 -5.76 12.09
C LEU A 87 -15.92 -4.31 11.60
N PHE A 88 -16.14 -4.08 10.30
CA PHE A 88 -16.14 -2.74 9.69
C PHE A 88 -17.19 -1.78 10.28
N LYS A 89 -18.23 -2.29 10.95
CA LYS A 89 -19.25 -1.48 11.66
C LYS A 89 -19.44 -1.86 13.12
N THR A 90 -18.59 -2.71 13.68
CA THR A 90 -18.73 -3.13 15.07
C THR A 90 -18.09 -2.08 15.98
N ARG A 91 -18.89 -1.42 16.81
CA ARG A 91 -18.38 -0.54 17.87
C ARG A 91 -17.72 -1.42 18.94
N ILE A 92 -16.40 -1.58 18.85
CA ILE A 92 -15.61 -2.22 19.91
C ILE A 92 -15.30 -1.13 20.94
N PRO A 93 -15.62 -1.33 22.24
CA PRO A 93 -15.25 -0.40 23.30
C PRO A 93 -13.75 -0.11 23.28
N HIS A 94 -13.36 1.16 23.45
CA HIS A 94 -11.96 1.59 23.41
C HIS A 94 -11.06 0.78 24.36
N ASP A 95 -11.61 0.37 25.52
CA ASP A 95 -10.89 -0.39 26.56
C ASP A 95 -10.54 -1.84 26.17
N LYS A 96 -11.07 -2.35 25.05
CA LYS A 96 -10.75 -3.69 24.52
C LYS A 96 -9.86 -3.64 23.26
N LEU A 97 -9.45 -2.46 22.84
CA LEU A 97 -8.53 -2.28 21.70
C LEU A 97 -7.06 -2.45 22.09
N ASP A 98 -6.76 -2.59 23.38
CA ASP A 98 -5.42 -2.84 23.85
C ASP A 98 -4.92 -4.27 23.54
N ALA A 99 -3.84 -4.28 22.77
CA ALA A 99 -2.75 -5.25 22.78
C ALA A 99 -2.96 -6.69 22.25
N ARG A 100 -4.17 -7.21 22.02
CA ARG A 100 -4.32 -8.64 21.59
C ARG A 100 -4.78 -8.92 20.16
N SER A 101 -5.21 -7.90 19.42
CA SER A 101 -5.55 -8.04 17.99
C SER A 101 -4.68 -7.19 17.07
N GLN A 102 -3.67 -6.51 17.64
CA GLN A 102 -2.63 -5.80 16.93
C GLN A 102 -1.60 -6.84 16.48
N CYS A 103 -1.53 -7.07 15.18
CA CYS A 103 -0.56 -7.96 14.58
C CYS A 103 0.84 -7.63 15.11
N LYS A 104 1.50 -8.63 15.70
CA LYS A 104 2.93 -8.70 15.91
C LYS A 104 3.65 -8.59 14.56
N ILE A 105 3.77 -7.37 14.02
CA ILE A 105 4.76 -7.02 12.97
C ILE A 105 5.26 -5.62 13.28
N CYS A 106 5.82 -5.45 14.48
CA CYS A 106 6.84 -4.45 14.77
C CYS A 106 7.91 -5.19 15.58
N THR A 107 8.58 -6.15 14.95
CA THR A 107 9.90 -6.57 15.42
C THR A 107 10.90 -5.59 14.85
N ASP A 108 11.50 -4.81 15.75
CA ASP A 108 12.70 -3.98 15.61
C ASP A 108 12.68 -2.80 14.63
N CYS A 109 12.38 -1.61 15.18
CA CYS A 109 13.22 -0.44 14.92
C CYS A 109 14.04 -0.18 16.19
N GLY A 110 15.23 -0.79 16.26
CA GLY A 110 16.20 -0.56 17.33
C GLY A 110 17.07 0.67 17.05
N HIS A 111 17.31 1.42 18.14
CA HIS A 111 18.25 2.54 18.37
C HIS A 111 18.12 3.80 17.50
#